data_AF-A0AAQ1FF62-F1
#
_entry.id   AF-A0AAQ1FF62-F1
#
_cell.length_a   1.000
_cell.length_b   1.000
_cell.length_c   1.000
_cell.angle_alpha   90.00
_cell.angle_beta   90.00
_cell.angle_gamma   90.00
#
_symmetry.space_group_name_H-M   'P 1'
#
loop_
_entity.id
_entity.type
_entity.pdbx_description
1 polymer ?
#
loop_
_entity_poly.entity_id
_entity_poly.type
_entity_poly.pdbx_seq_one_letter_code
_entity_poly.pdbx_strand_id
1 'polypeptide(L)' 'MSATKSVNGYQIKQLKDGQWWLVSAQGENVAGPFASEAMAVEVASVFEDSAGHASARRSPKA' A
#
# COMPACT_ATOMS: atom_id res chain seq x y z
N MET A 1 -11.96 11.31 -10.28
CA MET A 1 -11.69 9.85 -10.30
C MET A 1 -10.33 9.63 -9.64
N SER A 2 -10.27 9.50 -8.32
CA SER A 2 -8.99 9.22 -7.65
C SER A 2 -8.70 7.72 -7.83
N ALA A 3 -7.80 7.41 -8.75
CA ALA A 3 -7.37 6.05 -9.00
C ALA A 3 -6.66 5.52 -7.75
N THR A 4 -7.28 4.59 -7.03
CA THR A 4 -6.61 3.87 -5.94
C THR A 4 -5.38 3.19 -6.52
N LYS A 5 -4.19 3.73 -6.21
CA LYS A 5 -2.94 3.22 -6.75
C LYS A 5 -2.42 2.12 -5.84
N SER A 6 -2.06 0.98 -6.42
CA SER A 6 -1.46 -0.13 -5.68
C SER A 6 0.03 -0.22 -5.96
N VAL A 7 0.84 -0.26 -4.92
CA VAL A 7 2.31 -0.31 -4.99
C VAL A 7 2.80 -1.33 -3.96
N ASN A 8 3.63 -2.28 -4.40
CA ASN A 8 4.22 -3.33 -3.56
C ASN A 8 3.21 -4.16 -2.71
N GLY A 9 1.98 -4.33 -3.20
CA GLY A 9 0.91 -5.03 -2.47
C GLY A 9 0.10 -4.15 -1.52
N TYR A 10 0.45 -2.88 -1.38
CA TYR A 10 -0.29 -1.88 -0.62
C TYR A 10 -1.14 -1.00 -1.53
N GLN A 11 -2.19 -0.41 -0.96
CA GLN A 11 -3.10 0.53 -1.59
C GLN A 11 -2.88 1.93 -1.04
N ILE A 12 -2.83 2.90 -1.94
CA ILE A 12 -2.70 4.31 -1.59
C ILE A 12 -4.09 4.92 -1.61
N LYS A 13 -4.55 5.38 -0.45
CA LYS A 13 -5.90 5.94 -0.27
C LYS A 13 -5.82 7.34 0.31
N GLN A 14 -6.61 8.24 -0.25
CA GLN A 14 -6.85 9.55 0.34
C GLN A 14 -8.03 9.43 1.31
N LEU A 15 -7.82 9.75 2.58
CA LEU A 15 -8.88 9.80 3.58
C LEU A 15 -9.60 11.16 3.54
N LYS A 16 -10.68 11.27 4.32
CA LYS A 16 -11.57 12.46 4.35
C LYS A 16 -10.85 13.75 4.71
N ASP A 17 -9.73 13.66 5.41
CA ASP A 17 -8.90 14.81 5.82
C ASP A 17 -7.98 15.32 4.70
N GLY A 18 -8.11 14.77 3.49
CA GLY A 18 -7.24 15.09 2.34
C GLY A 18 -5.85 14.45 2.42
N GLN A 19 -5.56 13.76 3.52
CA GLN A 19 -4.31 13.08 3.80
C GLN A 19 -4.24 11.72 3.10
N TRP A 20 -3.04 11.37 2.66
CA TRP A 20 -2.77 10.12 1.97
C TRP A 20 -2.27 9.06 2.95
N TRP A 21 -2.79 7.85 2.82
CA TRP A 21 -2.47 6.74 3.69
C TRP A 21 -2.09 5.53 2.85
N LEU A 22 -1.07 4.83 3.33
CA LEU A 22 -0.70 3.51 2.87
C LEU A 22 -1.55 2.48 3.60
N VAL A 23 -2.31 1.72 2.85
CA VAL A 23 -3.28 0.76 3.36
C VAL A 23 -2.90 -0.63 2.87
N SER A 24 -2.90 -1.63 3.75
CA SER A 24 -2.65 -3.01 3.35
C SER A 24 -3.77 -3.52 2.44
N ALA A 25 -3.55 -4.65 1.77
CA ALA A 25 -4.59 -5.32 1.00
C ALA A 25 -5.82 -5.69 1.86
N GLN A 26 -5.63 -5.82 3.18
CA GLN A 26 -6.65 -6.12 4.19
C GLN A 26 -7.43 -4.87 4.64
N GLY A 27 -7.03 -3.68 4.19
CA GLY A 27 -7.68 -2.43 4.57
C GLY A 27 -7.14 -1.78 5.83
N GLU A 28 -6.01 -2.26 6.37
CA GLU A 28 -5.38 -1.68 7.56
C GLU A 28 -4.47 -0.51 7.19
N ASN A 29 -4.48 0.56 7.98
CA ASN A 29 -3.57 1.69 7.79
C ASN A 29 -2.17 1.29 8.25
N VAL A 30 -1.26 1.13 7.29
CA VAL A 30 0.13 0.68 7.52
C VAL A 30 1.05 1.87 7.77
N ALA A 31 0.90 2.95 6.99
CA ALA A 31 1.74 4.14 7.12
C ALA A 31 0.99 5.41 6.70
N GLY A 32 1.27 6.51 7.37
CA GLY A 32 0.65 7.81 7.11
C GLY A 32 0.49 8.63 8.40
N PRO A 33 -0.10 9.83 8.32
CA PRO A 33 -0.59 10.50 7.11
C PRO A 33 0.53 11.13 6.25
N PHE A 34 0.37 11.10 4.94
CA PHE A 34 1.24 11.75 3.95
C PHE A 34 0.57 12.98 3.33
N ALA A 35 1.39 13.97 2.98
CA ALA A 35 0.93 15.23 2.39
C ALA A 35 0.52 15.11 0.91
N SER A 36 1.04 14.12 0.19
CA SER A 36 0.76 13.90 -1.23
C SER A 36 0.74 12.43 -1.61
N GLU A 37 0.09 12.10 -2.73
CA GLU A 37 0.10 10.75 -3.29
C GLU A 37 1.53 10.28 -3.60
N ALA A 38 2.38 11.17 -4.13
CA ALA A 38 3.76 10.85 -4.49
C ALA A 38 4.57 10.38 -3.27
N MET A 39 4.43 11.05 -2.12
CA MET A 39 5.07 10.61 -0.88
C MET A 39 4.59 9.22 -0.45
N ALA A 40 3.28 8.97 -0.53
CA ALA A 40 2.74 7.64 -0.21
C ALA A 40 3.25 6.57 -1.19
N VAL A 41 3.43 6.91 -2.48
CA VAL A 41 4.00 6.02 -3.51
C VAL A 41 5.46 5.70 -3.22
N GLU A 42 6.27 6.71 -2.92
CA GLU A 42 7.70 6.52 -2.61
C GLU A 42 7.87 5.63 -1.38
N VAL A 43 7.11 5.90 -0.31
CA VAL A 43 7.12 5.05 0.88
C VAL A 43 6.65 3.64 0.53
N ALA A 44 5.52 3.47 -0.16
CA ALA A 44 5.03 2.16 -0.56
C ALA A 44 6.01 1.37 -1.44
N SER A 45 6.81 2.07 -2.26
CA SER A 45 7.76 1.44 -3.17
C SER A 45 8.99 0.85 -2.45
N VAL A 46 9.37 1.44 -1.31
CA VAL A 46 10.50 0.99 -0.47
C VAL A 46 10.01 0.16 0.71
N PHE A 47 8.76 0.32 1.11
CA PHE A 47 8.16 -0.39 2.23
C PHE A 47 8.00 -1.86 1.89
N GLU A 48 8.84 -2.69 2.51
CA GLU A 48 8.84 -4.13 2.42
C GLU A 48 8.42 -4.69 3.78
N ASP A 49 7.33 -5.47 3.83
CA ASP A 49 6.92 -6.14 5.06
C ASP A 49 7.97 -7.18 5.44
N SER A 50 8.63 -6.97 6.57
CA SER A 50 9.59 -7.92 7.15
C SER A 50 8.95 -9.28 7.45
N ALA A 51 7.62 -9.34 7.56
CA ALA A 51 6.88 -10.59 7.53
C ALA A 51 6.69 -11.02 6.07
N GLY A 52 7.64 -11.82 5.54
CA GLY A 52 7.62 -12.39 4.19
C GLY A 52 6.43 -13.34 3.89
N HIS A 53 5.20 -12.89 4.08
CA HIS A 53 3.98 -13.68 4.04
C HIS A 53 2.87 -13.04 3.19
N ALA A 54 3.21 -12.41 2.06
CA ALA A 54 2.21 -12.15 1.00
C ALA A 54 2.74 -12.16 -0.44
N SER A 55 4.05 -12.32 -0.65
CA SER A 55 4.61 -12.63 -1.98
C SER A 55 4.57 -14.14 -2.31
N ALA A 56 3.91 -14.96 -1.50
CA ALA A 56 3.58 -16.34 -1.84
C ALA A 56 2.42 -16.41 -2.86
N ARG A 57 2.58 -15.78 -4.03
CA ARG A 57 1.88 -16.23 -5.24
C ARG A 57 2.86 -17.00 -6.10
N ARG A 58 2.90 -18.32 -5.87
CA ARG A 58 2.87 -19.36 -6.91
C ARG A 58 2.96 -20.72 -6.23
N SER A 59 1.81 -21.32 -5.94
CA SER A 59 1.70 -22.77 -6.01
C SER A 59 1.78 -23.14 -7.50
N PRO A 60 2.78 -23.89 -7.99
CA PRO A 60 2.54 -24.76 -9.12
C PRO A 60 1.74 -25.95 -8.58
N LYS A 61 0.49 -26.05 -9.01
CA LYS A 61 -0.31 -27.27 -8.84
C LYS A 61 0.37 -28.37 -9.66
N ALA A 62 1.03 -29.31 -8.98
CA ALA A 62 1.43 -30.60 -9.54
C ALA A 62 0.26 -31.60 -9.43
#